data_AF-A0A525L1L0-F1
#
_entry.id   AF-A0A525L1L0-F1
#
_cell.length_a   1.000
_cell.length_b   1.000
_cell.length_c   1.000
_cell.angle_alpha   90.00
_cell.angle_beta   90.00
_cell.angle_gamma   90.00
#
_symmetry.space_group_name_H-M   'P 1'
#
loop_
_entity.id
_entity.type
_entity.pdbx_description
1 polymer ?
#
loop_
_entity_poly.entity_id
_entity_poly.type
_entity_poly.pdbx_seq_one_letter_code
_entity_poly.pdbx_strand_id
1 'polypeptide(L)'
;MAERQGRMLAELAELTLEAARILQGRLAEAQTPAEARDLGLTFQRVSRSLRQTLMLEMRLEKDRRALAREAADDAAKAREAEAKAREAEVQVRRFKVRHAVSRMILDAYESEEDAEPLLDELEECLDAYVRGHDAAPLEALVETLARDLGLELDAADGDDPADHDGDEVAAEAAPAPEGRPPPLIQTPDFGWAAAPDSS
;
A
#
# COMPACT_ATOMS: atom_id res chain seq x y z
N MET A 1 -23.59 -6.00 0.46
CA MET A 1 -23.83 -7.45 0.22
C MET A 1 -23.43 -8.31 1.42
N ALA A 2 -22.17 -8.24 1.90
CA ALA A 2 -21.66 -9.06 3.01
C ALA A 2 -22.42 -8.91 4.34
N GLU A 3 -22.83 -7.69 4.73
CA GLU A 3 -23.61 -7.49 5.96
C GLU A 3 -25.00 -8.13 5.91
N ARG A 4 -25.66 -8.09 4.74
CA ARG A 4 -26.97 -8.72 4.56
C ARG A 4 -26.85 -10.24 4.69
N GLN A 5 -25.82 -10.83 4.09
CA GLN A 5 -25.55 -12.27 4.20
C GLN A 5 -25.21 -12.68 5.65
N GLY A 6 -24.42 -11.87 6.36
CA GLY A 6 -24.13 -12.09 7.78
C GLY A 6 -25.38 -12.05 8.65
N ARG A 7 -26.26 -11.06 8.44
CA ARG A 7 -27.56 -10.99 9.15
C ARG A 7 -28.44 -12.21 8.89
N MET A 8 -28.50 -12.66 7.64
CA MET A 8 -29.27 -13.86 7.28
C MET A 8 -28.70 -15.15 7.90
N LEU A 9 -27.38 -15.27 8.01
CA LEU A 9 -26.75 -16.42 8.68
C LEU A 9 -27.03 -16.39 10.20
N ALA A 10 -26.97 -15.22 10.82
CA ALA A 10 -27.25 -15.06 12.24
C ALA A 10 -28.70 -15.44 12.55
N GLU A 11 -29.65 -14.95 11.76
CA GLU A 11 -31.06 -15.30 11.86
C GLU A 11 -31.28 -16.82 11.67
N LEU A 12 -30.60 -17.44 10.71
CA LEU A 12 -30.67 -18.89 10.52
C LEU A 12 -30.09 -19.67 11.72
N ALA A 13 -28.99 -19.20 12.31
CA ALA A 13 -28.41 -19.80 13.49
C ALA A 13 -29.37 -19.73 14.70
N GLU A 14 -30.08 -18.61 14.87
CA GLU A 14 -31.09 -18.44 15.91
C GLU A 14 -32.29 -19.39 15.70
N LEU A 15 -32.85 -19.44 14.49
CA LEU A 15 -33.98 -20.32 14.16
C LEU A 15 -33.61 -21.81 14.31
N THR A 16 -32.40 -22.20 13.92
CA THR A 16 -31.93 -23.59 14.07
C THR A 16 -31.65 -23.96 15.53
N LEU A 17 -31.17 -23.01 16.34
CA LEU A 17 -31.03 -23.20 17.78
C LEU A 17 -32.39 -23.36 18.47
N GLU A 18 -33.39 -22.55 18.09
CA GLU A 18 -34.75 -22.69 18.59
C GLU A 18 -35.35 -24.05 18.22
N ALA A 19 -35.22 -24.47 16.96
CA ALA A 19 -35.67 -25.78 16.51
C ALA A 19 -34.99 -26.93 17.29
N ALA A 20 -33.68 -26.81 17.56
CA ALA A 20 -32.94 -27.78 18.37
C ALA A 20 -33.49 -27.87 19.81
N ARG A 21 -33.81 -26.73 20.45
CA ARG A 21 -34.40 -26.69 21.79
C ARG A 21 -35.79 -27.33 21.82
N ILE A 22 -36.63 -27.06 20.82
CA ILE A 22 -37.97 -27.67 20.71
C ILE A 22 -37.84 -29.20 20.55
N LEU A 23 -36.94 -29.66 19.67
CA LEU A 23 -36.70 -31.09 19.46
C LEU A 23 -36.16 -31.77 20.71
N GLN A 24 -35.28 -31.11 21.47
CA GLN A 24 -34.79 -31.62 22.75
C GLN A 24 -35.92 -31.80 23.77
N GLY A 25 -36.83 -30.82 23.87
CA GLY A 25 -38.00 -30.91 24.75
C GLY A 25 -38.90 -32.10 24.38
N ARG A 26 -39.24 -32.24 23.09
CA ARG A 26 -40.04 -33.36 22.59
C ARG A 26 -39.37 -34.71 22.81
N LEU A 27 -38.04 -34.78 22.63
CA LEU A 27 -37.27 -35.99 22.87
C LEU A 27 -37.34 -36.43 24.34
N ALA A 28 -37.35 -35.48 25.28
CA ALA A 28 -37.49 -35.77 26.72
C ALA A 28 -38.90 -36.27 27.10
N GLU A 29 -39.92 -35.91 26.32
CA GLU A 29 -41.32 -36.31 26.53
C GLU A 29 -41.73 -37.57 25.76
N ALA A 30 -40.84 -38.13 24.92
CA ALA A 30 -41.13 -39.26 24.07
C ALA A 30 -41.53 -40.50 24.88
N GLN A 31 -42.68 -41.08 24.55
CA GLN A 31 -43.24 -42.21 25.31
C GLN A 31 -42.84 -43.57 24.71
N THR A 32 -42.40 -43.57 23.46
CA THR A 32 -42.03 -44.80 22.75
C THR A 32 -40.58 -44.77 22.26
N PRO A 33 -39.90 -45.93 22.21
CA PRO A 33 -38.54 -46.01 21.65
C PRO A 33 -38.44 -45.57 20.18
N ALA A 34 -39.50 -45.80 19.40
CA ALA A 34 -39.54 -45.42 17.98
C ALA A 34 -39.58 -43.89 17.82
N GLU A 35 -40.46 -43.22 18.57
CA GLU A 35 -40.55 -41.76 18.59
C GLU A 35 -39.23 -41.12 19.06
N ALA A 36 -38.64 -41.64 20.13
CA ALA A 36 -37.36 -41.16 20.64
C ALA A 36 -36.24 -41.29 19.60
N ARG A 37 -36.21 -42.39 18.82
CA ARG A 37 -35.24 -42.59 17.75
C ARG A 37 -35.39 -41.54 16.64
N ASP A 38 -36.60 -41.30 16.16
CA ASP A 38 -36.85 -40.38 15.05
C ASP A 38 -36.58 -38.92 15.43
N LEU A 39 -37.00 -38.53 16.65
CA LEU A 39 -36.67 -37.22 17.23
C LEU A 39 -35.16 -37.06 17.43
N GLY A 40 -34.48 -38.09 17.93
CA GLY A 40 -33.03 -38.09 18.11
C GLY A 40 -32.25 -37.90 16.80
N LEU A 41 -32.65 -38.60 15.74
CA LEU A 41 -32.05 -38.43 14.40
C LEU A 41 -32.28 -37.03 13.85
N THR A 42 -33.50 -36.49 14.01
CA THR A 42 -33.84 -35.14 13.56
C THR A 42 -33.04 -34.09 14.32
N PHE A 43 -32.94 -34.23 15.65
CA PHE A 43 -32.13 -33.36 16.51
C PHE A 43 -30.66 -33.38 16.13
N GLN A 44 -30.10 -34.55 15.82
CA GLN A 44 -28.71 -34.70 15.40
C GLN A 44 -28.43 -33.99 14.06
N ARG A 45 -29.37 -34.05 13.10
CA ARG A 45 -29.28 -33.31 11.83
C ARG A 45 -29.33 -31.80 12.04
N VAL A 46 -30.30 -31.29 12.80
CA VAL A 46 -30.42 -29.86 13.11
C VAL A 46 -29.17 -29.35 13.84
N SER A 47 -28.68 -30.10 14.83
CA SER A 47 -27.45 -29.76 15.56
C SER A 47 -26.22 -29.71 14.67
N ARG A 48 -26.15 -30.55 13.63
CA ARG A 48 -25.07 -30.51 12.64
C ARG A 48 -25.19 -29.25 11.77
N SER A 49 -26.38 -28.93 11.29
CA SER A 49 -26.63 -27.71 10.50
C SER A 49 -26.30 -26.44 11.29
N LEU A 50 -26.67 -26.38 12.57
CA LEU A 50 -26.30 -25.26 13.46
C LEU A 50 -24.78 -25.12 13.57
N ARG A 51 -24.05 -26.22 13.85
CA ARG A 51 -22.58 -26.20 13.91
C ARG A 51 -21.95 -25.74 12.60
N GLN A 52 -22.48 -26.18 11.46
CA GLN A 52 -22.00 -25.74 10.14
C GLN A 52 -22.21 -24.25 9.92
N THR A 53 -23.36 -23.71 10.32
CA THR A 53 -23.69 -22.29 10.22
C THR A 53 -22.73 -21.45 11.07
N LEU A 54 -22.52 -21.83 12.34
CA LEU A 54 -21.59 -21.15 13.24
C LEU A 54 -20.14 -21.19 12.74
N MET A 55 -19.69 -22.33 12.20
CA MET A 55 -18.36 -22.44 11.61
C MET A 55 -18.19 -21.52 10.41
N LEU A 56 -19.22 -21.40 9.57
CA LEU A 56 -19.21 -20.50 8.42
C LEU A 56 -19.13 -19.03 8.85
N GLU A 57 -19.92 -18.62 9.85
CA GLU A 57 -19.86 -17.27 10.41
C GLU A 57 -18.48 -16.92 10.96
N MET A 58 -17.90 -17.81 11.78
CA MET A 58 -16.55 -17.62 12.31
C MET A 58 -15.50 -17.50 11.20
N ARG A 59 -15.62 -18.30 10.13
CA ARG A 59 -14.73 -18.23 8.98
C ARG A 59 -14.87 -16.89 8.25
N LEU A 60 -16.09 -16.46 7.94
CA LEU A 60 -16.34 -15.18 7.26
C LEU A 60 -15.86 -13.98 8.08
N GLU A 61 -16.00 -14.03 9.40
CA GLU A 61 -15.47 -13.01 10.30
C GLU A 61 -13.93 -12.96 10.27
N LYS A 62 -13.28 -14.13 10.30
CA LYS A 62 -11.82 -14.23 10.18
C LYS A 62 -11.33 -13.68 8.84
N ASP A 63 -12.00 -14.04 7.75
CA ASP A 63 -11.64 -13.59 6.40
C ASP A 63 -11.81 -12.06 6.29
N ARG A 64 -12.89 -11.50 6.86
CA ARG A 64 -13.10 -10.03 6.89
C ARG A 64 -11.98 -9.31 7.65
N ARG A 65 -11.55 -9.84 8.80
CA ARG A 65 -10.44 -9.28 9.58
C ARG A 65 -9.11 -9.38 8.84
N ALA A 66 -8.89 -10.47 8.11
CA ALA A 66 -7.68 -10.63 7.29
C ALA A 66 -7.64 -9.58 6.17
N LEU A 67 -8.73 -9.43 5.42
CA LEU A 67 -8.85 -8.41 4.37
C LEU A 67 -8.69 -6.98 4.92
N ALA A 68 -9.25 -6.70 6.11
CA ALA A 68 -9.10 -5.39 6.73
C ALA A 68 -7.64 -5.08 7.13
N ARG A 69 -6.88 -6.10 7.57
CA ARG A 69 -5.44 -5.96 7.87
C ARG A 69 -4.63 -5.74 6.61
N GLU A 70 -4.87 -6.54 5.57
CA GLU A 70 -4.20 -6.41 4.28
C GLU A 70 -4.43 -5.01 3.69
N ALA A 71 -5.67 -4.51 3.71
CA ALA A 71 -5.98 -3.16 3.26
C ALA A 71 -5.26 -2.06 4.09
N ALA A 72 -5.10 -2.27 5.40
CA ALA A 72 -4.38 -1.34 6.26
C ALA A 72 -2.87 -1.35 5.97
N ASP A 73 -2.29 -2.54 5.75
CA ASP A 73 -0.88 -2.70 5.42
C ASP A 73 -0.56 -2.07 4.04
N ASP A 74 -1.44 -2.27 3.06
CA ASP A 74 -1.28 -1.66 1.73
C ASP A 74 -1.42 -0.14 1.78
N ALA A 75 -2.36 0.39 2.57
CA ALA A 75 -2.48 1.82 2.79
C ALA A 75 -1.23 2.40 3.50
N ALA A 76 -0.63 1.66 4.45
CA ALA A 76 0.59 2.07 5.11
C ALA A 76 1.77 2.11 4.14
N LYS A 77 1.94 1.07 3.31
CA LYS A 77 2.97 1.03 2.25
C LYS A 77 2.81 2.17 1.25
N ALA A 78 1.57 2.47 0.84
CA ALA A 78 1.30 3.57 -0.08
C ALA A 78 1.73 4.93 0.51
N ARG A 79 1.43 5.18 1.79
CA ARG A 79 1.86 6.40 2.49
C ARG A 79 3.37 6.48 2.63
N GLU A 80 4.03 5.36 2.93
CA GLU A 80 5.50 5.31 3.01
C GLU A 80 6.14 5.60 1.64
N ALA A 81 5.60 5.02 0.56
CA ALA A 81 6.06 5.28 -0.80
C ALA A 81 5.86 6.74 -1.20
N GLU A 82 4.72 7.34 -0.86
CA GLU A 82 4.46 8.76 -1.12
C GLU A 82 5.42 9.67 -0.33
N ALA A 83 5.67 9.37 0.94
CA ALA A 83 6.63 10.12 1.76
C ALA A 83 8.05 10.04 1.18
N LYS A 84 8.48 8.85 0.75
CA LYS A 84 9.77 8.65 0.08
C LYS A 84 9.88 9.40 -1.24
N ALA A 85 8.81 9.40 -2.05
CA ALA A 85 8.78 10.15 -3.30
C ALA A 85 8.90 11.66 -3.06
N ARG A 86 8.14 12.19 -2.10
CA ARG A 86 8.24 13.61 -1.69
C ARG A 86 9.63 13.97 -1.18
N GLU A 87 10.24 13.11 -0.37
CA GLU A 87 11.61 13.33 0.12
C GLU A 87 12.62 13.34 -1.03
N ALA A 88 12.51 12.42 -1.99
CA ALA A 88 13.36 12.38 -3.16
C ALA A 88 13.21 13.65 -4.03
N GLU A 89 11.98 14.15 -4.23
CA GLU A 89 11.71 15.40 -4.94
C GLU A 89 12.36 16.60 -4.25
N VAL A 90 12.24 16.69 -2.92
CA VAL A 90 12.89 17.75 -2.12
C VAL A 90 14.42 17.67 -2.27
N GLN A 91 15.01 16.48 -2.26
CA GLN A 91 16.47 16.31 -2.44
C GLN A 91 16.94 16.74 -3.84
N VAL A 92 16.22 16.35 -4.90
CA VAL A 92 16.54 16.77 -6.27
C VAL A 92 16.45 18.29 -6.39
N ARG A 93 15.41 18.89 -5.79
CA ARG A 93 15.23 20.33 -5.79
C ARG A 93 16.33 21.05 -5.02
N ARG A 94 16.68 20.55 -3.82
CA ARG A 94 17.79 21.05 -3.02
C ARG A 94 19.08 21.08 -3.82
N PHE A 95 19.39 19.98 -4.50
CA PHE A 95 20.59 19.88 -5.34
C PHE A 95 20.62 20.95 -6.43
N LYS A 96 19.49 21.17 -7.13
CA LYS A 96 19.38 22.20 -8.18
C LYS A 96 19.56 23.61 -7.64
N VAL A 97 18.89 23.96 -6.54
CA VAL A 97 19.01 25.28 -5.91
C VAL A 97 20.45 25.51 -5.45
N ARG A 98 21.04 24.54 -4.75
CA ARG A 98 22.44 24.61 -4.34
C ARG A 98 23.35 24.89 -5.52
N HIS A 99 23.26 24.07 -6.56
CA HIS A 99 24.15 24.19 -7.71
C HIS A 99 24.02 25.56 -8.39
N ALA A 100 22.79 26.08 -8.55
CA ALA A 100 22.57 27.40 -9.13
C ALA A 100 23.17 28.52 -8.28
N VAL A 101 22.89 28.54 -6.98
CA VAL A 101 23.37 29.60 -6.08
C VAL A 101 24.88 29.49 -5.84
N SER A 102 25.43 28.29 -5.66
CA SER A 102 26.88 28.08 -5.54
C SER A 102 27.62 28.60 -6.77
N ARG A 103 27.07 28.39 -7.97
CA ARG A 103 27.65 28.94 -9.20
C ARG A 103 27.64 30.46 -9.19
N MET A 104 26.53 31.09 -8.79
CA MET A 104 26.45 32.54 -8.68
C MET A 104 27.44 33.11 -7.65
N ILE A 105 27.65 32.43 -6.52
CA ILE A 105 28.66 32.81 -5.53
C ILE A 105 30.05 32.73 -6.15
N LEU A 106 30.40 31.60 -6.78
CA LEU A 106 31.72 31.42 -7.39
C LEU A 106 31.97 32.40 -8.54
N ASP A 107 30.96 32.77 -9.31
CA ASP A 107 31.08 33.75 -10.40
C ASP A 107 31.24 35.20 -9.87
N ALA A 108 30.71 35.49 -8.67
CA ALA A 108 30.77 36.83 -8.05
C ALA A 108 32.10 37.13 -7.33
N TYR A 109 32.91 36.11 -7.02
CA TYR A 109 34.14 36.23 -6.25
C TYR A 109 35.36 35.78 -7.06
N GLU A 110 36.44 36.56 -7.03
CA GLU A 110 37.67 36.26 -7.78
C GLU A 110 38.47 35.08 -7.19
N SER A 111 38.25 34.76 -5.91
CA SER A 111 38.94 33.70 -5.17
C SER A 111 37.94 32.77 -4.49
N GLU A 112 38.22 31.47 -4.52
CA GLU A 112 37.43 30.45 -3.81
C GLU A 112 37.46 30.65 -2.29
N GLU A 113 38.58 31.16 -1.74
CA GLU A 113 38.71 31.48 -0.31
C GLU A 113 37.74 32.58 0.14
N ASP A 114 37.43 33.53 -0.74
CA ASP A 114 36.47 34.61 -0.42
C ASP A 114 35.01 34.14 -0.58
N ALA A 115 34.77 33.12 -1.40
CA ALA A 115 33.47 32.50 -1.62
C ALA A 115 33.09 31.48 -0.52
N GLU A 116 34.07 30.84 0.11
CA GLU A 116 33.87 29.75 1.10
C GLU A 116 32.88 30.13 2.23
N PRO A 117 32.95 31.31 2.87
CA PRO A 117 32.01 31.67 3.94
C PRO A 117 30.54 31.71 3.50
N LEU A 118 30.28 32.14 2.26
CA LEU A 118 28.92 32.19 1.69
C LEU A 118 28.43 30.80 1.25
N LEU A 119 29.33 29.93 0.79
CA LEU A 119 29.00 28.54 0.47
C LEU A 119 28.63 27.76 1.73
N ASP A 120 29.32 28.01 2.84
CA ASP A 120 28.99 27.44 4.15
C ASP A 120 27.62 27.96 4.64
N GLU A 121 27.38 29.27 4.57
CA GLU A 121 26.08 29.86 4.94
C GLU A 121 24.93 29.32 4.07
N LEU A 122 25.17 29.15 2.76
CA LEU A 122 24.24 28.50 1.84
C LEU A 122 23.88 27.09 2.33
N GLU A 123 24.86 26.24 2.63
CA GLU A 123 24.58 24.86 3.09
C GLU A 123 23.84 24.83 4.44
N GLU A 124 24.14 25.78 5.34
CA GLU A 124 23.45 25.89 6.63
C GLU A 124 21.95 26.24 6.48
N CYS A 125 21.60 27.16 5.58
CA CYS A 125 20.22 27.63 5.42
C CYS A 125 19.39 26.85 4.39
N LEU A 126 20.03 26.20 3.40
CA LEU A 126 19.37 25.61 2.24
C LEU A 126 18.30 24.57 2.59
N ASP A 127 18.56 23.71 3.57
CA ASP A 127 17.62 22.66 3.98
C ASP A 127 16.32 23.23 4.55
N ALA A 128 16.43 24.24 5.41
CA ALA A 128 15.29 24.93 5.97
C ALA A 128 14.54 25.72 4.88
N TYR A 129 15.29 26.34 3.97
CA TYR A 129 14.76 27.17 2.90
C TYR A 129 13.91 26.39 1.89
N VAL A 130 14.44 25.27 1.38
CA VAL A 130 13.75 24.43 0.38
C VAL A 130 12.52 23.78 0.99
N ARG A 131 12.57 23.36 2.27
CA ARG A 131 11.40 22.80 2.97
C ARG A 131 10.32 23.84 3.26
N GLY A 132 10.71 25.09 3.52
CA GLY A 132 9.77 26.19 3.77
C GLY A 132 9.02 26.68 2.53
N HIS A 133 9.49 26.33 1.33
CA HIS A 133 8.99 26.87 0.05
C HIS A 133 8.74 25.76 -0.99
N ASP A 134 8.10 24.68 -0.56
CA ASP A 134 7.80 23.52 -1.41
C ASP A 134 6.96 23.85 -2.67
N ALA A 135 6.14 24.90 -2.64
CA ALA A 135 5.26 25.30 -3.74
C ALA A 135 5.85 26.35 -4.70
N ALA A 136 6.97 27.00 -4.36
CA ALA A 136 7.55 28.03 -5.22
C ALA A 136 8.11 27.43 -6.53
N PRO A 137 8.25 28.18 -7.63
CA PRO A 137 9.07 27.75 -8.75
C PRO A 137 10.57 27.76 -8.36
N LEU A 138 11.40 27.01 -9.09
CA LEU A 138 12.83 26.87 -8.79
C LEU A 138 13.55 28.21 -8.89
N GLU A 139 13.21 29.00 -9.92
CA GLU A 139 13.82 30.28 -10.26
C GLU A 139 13.59 31.30 -9.14
N ALA A 140 12.35 31.39 -8.64
CA ALA A 140 12.02 32.27 -7.51
C ALA A 140 12.76 31.88 -6.23
N LEU A 141 13.03 30.59 -6.00
CA LEU A 141 13.87 30.17 -4.86
C LEU A 141 15.30 30.64 -5.01
N VAL A 142 15.89 30.43 -6.19
CA VAL A 142 17.27 30.82 -6.47
C VAL A 142 17.42 32.32 -6.33
N GLU A 143 16.51 33.11 -6.91
CA GLU A 143 16.53 34.57 -6.80
C GLU A 143 16.38 35.07 -5.37
N THR A 144 15.46 34.47 -4.61
CA THR A 144 15.19 34.92 -3.24
C THR A 144 16.33 34.52 -2.31
N LEU A 145 16.87 33.30 -2.45
CA LEU A 145 18.02 32.85 -1.67
C LEU A 145 19.29 33.64 -2.01
N ALA A 146 19.53 33.93 -3.29
CA ALA A 146 20.64 34.78 -3.71
C ALA A 146 20.54 36.19 -3.11
N ARG A 147 19.34 36.78 -3.11
CA ARG A 147 19.07 38.07 -2.48
C ARG A 147 19.30 38.03 -0.97
N ASP A 148 18.87 36.97 -0.30
CA ASP A 148 19.03 36.80 1.15
C ASP A 148 20.51 36.67 1.53
N LEU A 149 21.33 36.07 0.67
CA LEU A 149 22.80 36.00 0.81
C LEU A 149 23.52 37.30 0.37
N GLY A 150 22.78 38.33 -0.04
CA GLY A 150 23.35 39.60 -0.46
C GLY A 150 24.02 39.57 -1.84
N LEU A 151 23.76 38.57 -2.67
CA LEU A 151 24.22 38.53 -4.05
C LEU A 151 23.36 39.47 -4.89
N GLU A 152 23.97 40.54 -5.39
CA GLU A 152 23.33 41.41 -6.38
C GLU A 152 23.25 40.64 -7.71
N LEU A 153 22.04 40.16 -8.03
CA LEU A 153 21.72 39.71 -9.39
C LEU A 153 21.80 40.93 -10.30
N ASP A 154 22.96 41.15 -10.93
CA ASP A 154 23.06 42.12 -11.99
C ASP A 154 22.16 41.62 -13.13
N ALA A 155 21.00 42.25 -13.30
CA ALA A 155 19.95 41.82 -14.22
C ALA A 155 20.33 42.01 -15.71
N ALA A 156 21.62 42.14 -15.99
CA ALA A 156 22.20 42.57 -17.23
C ALA A 156 23.17 41.52 -17.77
N ASP A 157 22.72 40.28 -17.94
CA ASP A 157 23.23 39.39 -18.98
C ASP A 157 22.17 38.34 -19.31
N GLY A 158 21.19 38.76 -20.11
CA GLY A 158 20.33 37.87 -20.88
C GLY A 158 21.11 37.24 -22.03
N ASP A 159 22.20 36.54 -21.71
CA ASP A 159 22.88 35.66 -22.66
C ASP A 159 22.11 34.33 -22.63
N ASP A 160 21.14 34.26 -23.53
CA ASP A 160 20.43 33.05 -23.93
C ASP A 160 21.50 32.03 -24.37
N PRO A 161 21.78 30.95 -23.62
CA PRO A 161 22.70 29.93 -24.08
C PRO A 161 21.99 29.19 -25.20
N ALA A 162 22.26 29.66 -26.42
CA ALA A 162 22.00 28.94 -27.65
C ALA A 162 22.41 27.47 -27.49
N ASP A 163 21.46 26.60 -27.77
CA ASP A 163 21.68 25.27 -28.35
C ASP A 163 22.97 24.55 -27.92
N HIS A 164 22.96 23.93 -26.74
CA HIS A 164 23.65 22.66 -26.61
C HIS A 164 22.75 21.54 -27.15
N ASP A 165 22.82 21.45 -28.47
CA ASP A 165 22.47 20.31 -29.30
C ASP A 165 23.12 19.02 -28.75
N GLY A 166 22.45 17.90 -28.99
CA GLY A 166 22.52 16.68 -28.20
C GLY A 166 23.91 16.09 -27.96
N ASP A 167 24.19 15.76 -26.70
CA ASP A 167 24.88 14.50 -26.42
C ASP A 167 23.84 13.53 -25.86
N GLU A 168 23.24 12.83 -26.82
CA GLU A 168 22.39 11.67 -26.65
C GLU A 168 23.28 10.56 -26.04
N VAL A 169 23.50 10.61 -24.72
CA VAL A 169 24.04 9.45 -24.01
C VAL A 169 22.96 8.38 -24.10
N ALA A 170 23.11 7.53 -25.10
CA ALA A 170 22.34 6.32 -25.29
C ALA A 170 22.25 5.63 -23.93
N ALA A 171 21.10 5.75 -23.30
CA ALA A 171 20.65 4.81 -22.30
C ALA A 171 20.58 3.49 -23.06
N GLU A 172 21.66 2.72 -22.93
CA GLU A 172 21.73 1.31 -23.26
C GLU A 172 20.49 0.67 -22.65
N ALA A 173 19.50 0.49 -23.51
CA ALA A 173 18.25 -0.15 -23.17
C ALA A 173 18.63 -1.53 -22.69
N ALA A 174 18.57 -1.73 -21.37
CA ALA A 174 18.59 -3.05 -20.78
C ALA A 174 17.63 -3.92 -21.61
N PRO A 175 18.09 -5.08 -22.12
CA PRO A 175 17.26 -5.94 -22.94
C PRO A 175 16.00 -6.25 -22.16
N ALA A 176 14.85 -6.04 -22.82
CA ALA A 176 13.55 -6.40 -22.31
C ALA A 176 13.63 -7.81 -21.71
N PRO A 177 13.12 -8.05 -20.48
CA PRO A 177 13.03 -9.40 -19.98
C PRO A 177 12.11 -10.17 -20.93
N GLU A 178 12.73 -11.03 -21.76
CA GLU A 178 12.04 -11.96 -22.62
C GLU A 178 10.95 -12.63 -21.80
N GLY A 179 9.74 -12.63 -22.37
CA GLY A 179 8.52 -13.13 -21.75
C GLY A 179 8.76 -14.49 -21.13
N ARG A 180 8.93 -14.51 -19.81
CA ARG A 180 8.77 -15.72 -19.03
C ARG A 180 7.30 -16.08 -19.22
N PRO A 181 6.97 -17.22 -19.85
CA PRO A 181 5.58 -17.66 -19.90
C PRO A 181 5.06 -17.69 -18.46
N PRO A 182 3.80 -17.28 -18.22
CA PRO A 182 3.22 -17.34 -16.89
C PRO A 182 3.47 -18.74 -16.33
N PRO A 183 3.90 -18.88 -15.06
CA PRO A 183 4.03 -20.20 -14.47
C PRO A 183 2.67 -20.88 -14.65
N LEU A 184 2.68 -21.99 -15.38
CA LEU A 184 1.55 -22.90 -15.44
C LEU A 184 1.13 -23.10 -14.00
N ILE A 185 -0.08 -22.66 -13.66
CA ILE A 185 -0.71 -22.98 -12.40
C ILE A 185 -0.64 -24.50 -12.33
N GLN A 186 0.29 -25.01 -11.53
CA GLN A 186 0.29 -26.41 -11.14
C GLN A 186 -1.00 -26.54 -10.33
N THR A 187 -2.08 -26.91 -11.01
CA THR A 187 -3.24 -27.46 -10.35
C THR A 187 -2.69 -28.57 -9.47
N PRO A 188 -2.88 -28.52 -8.14
CA PRO A 188 -2.45 -29.61 -7.28
C PRO A 188 -2.98 -30.89 -7.91
N ASP A 189 -2.06 -31.81 -8.13
CA ASP A 189 -2.33 -33.15 -8.62
C ASP A 189 -3.33 -33.76 -7.62
N PHE A 190 -4.61 -33.59 -7.91
CA PHE A 190 -5.67 -34.32 -7.25
C PHE A 190 -5.49 -35.73 -7.77
N GLY A 191 -4.56 -36.45 -7.14
CA GLY A 191 -4.44 -37.88 -7.25
C GLY A 191 -5.81 -38.47 -6.96
N TRP A 192 -6.57 -38.71 -8.01
CA TRP A 192 -7.66 -39.65 -8.02
C TRP A 192 -7.00 -40.98 -7.74
N ALA A 193 -6.89 -41.30 -6.45
CA ALA A 193 -6.58 -42.64 -6.01
C ALA A 193 -7.59 -43.56 -6.71
N ALA A 194 -7.07 -44.44 -7.56
CA ALA A 194 -7.84 -45.52 -8.13
C ALA A 194 -8.57 -46.23 -6.97
N ALA A 195 -9.88 -46.43 -7.16
CA ALA A 195 -10.68 -47.20 -6.23
C ALA A 195 -9.98 -48.55 -5.98
N PRO A 196 -9.91 -49.04 -4.73
CA PRO A 196 -9.45 -50.39 -4.51
C PRO A 196 -10.43 -51.36 -5.19
N ASP A 197 -9.91 -52.17 -6.11
CA ASP A 197 -10.61 -53.33 -6.64
C ASP A 197 -11.10 -54.17 -5.47
N SER A 198 -12.43 -54.28 -5.38
CA SER A 198 -13.09 -55.16 -4.42
C SER A 198 -13.02 -56.58 -4.99
N SER A 199 -12.17 -57.41 -4.39
CA SER A 199 -12.27 -58.88 -4.44
C SER A 199 -13.02 -59.39 -3.21
#